data_AF-A0A645HPX1-F1
#
_entry.id   AF-A0A645HPX1-F1
#
_cell.length_a   1.000
_cell.length_b   1.000
_cell.length_c   1.000
_cell.angle_alpha   90.00
_cell.angle_beta   90.00
_cell.angle_gamma   90.00
#
_symmetry.space_group_name_H-M   'P 1'
#
loop_
_entity.id
_entity.type
_entity.pdbx_description
1 polymer ?
#
loop_
_entity_poly.entity_id
_entity_poly.type
_entity_poly.pdbx_seq_one_letter_code
_entity_poly.pdbx_strand_id
1 'polypeptide(L)'
;MKTLVKIPVIANGDITTPEKARHVLDVTGADGVMIGRAAQGRPWLFREIEHYLKTGEKMAPAPVAEIHAILMAHLVDLYDFYGLDTGVKVARKHISWYTKGLIGSAAFRKVMNTLPTVELQRQAVDEFFLRYAEEHEHLQYEENKTQEEALAA
;
A
#
# COMPACT_ATOMS: atom_id res chain seq x y z
N MET A 1 7.47 -1.06 -29.74
CA MET A 1 6.04 -0.67 -29.82
C MET A 1 5.82 0.84 -29.66
N LYS A 2 6.57 1.58 -28.81
CA LYS A 2 6.49 3.06 -28.72
C LYS A 2 6.81 3.83 -30.01
N THR A 3 7.62 3.25 -30.89
CA THR A 3 8.17 3.94 -32.07
C THR A 3 7.15 4.44 -33.11
N LEU A 4 5.84 4.23 -32.90
CA LEU A 4 4.78 4.54 -33.87
C LEU A 4 3.97 5.82 -33.55
N VAL A 5 3.99 6.34 -32.32
CA VAL A 5 3.15 7.48 -31.91
C VAL A 5 3.96 8.58 -31.22
N LYS A 6 3.60 9.84 -31.45
CA LYS A 6 4.29 11.04 -30.91
C LYS A 6 3.74 11.52 -29.56
N ILE A 7 2.60 10.98 -29.12
CA ILE A 7 2.00 11.31 -27.82
C ILE A 7 2.64 10.46 -26.71
N PRO A 8 2.76 10.99 -25.48
CA PRO A 8 3.26 10.21 -24.34
C PRO A 8 2.40 8.97 -24.10
N VAL A 9 3.05 7.82 -23.92
CA VAL A 9 2.40 6.53 -23.66
C VAL A 9 2.69 6.10 -22.23
N ILE A 10 1.62 5.77 -21.48
CA ILE A 10 1.72 5.26 -20.11
C ILE A 10 1.40 3.76 -20.12
N ALA A 11 2.34 2.94 -19.64
CA ALA A 11 2.12 1.52 -19.47
C ALA A 11 1.34 1.24 -18.17
N ASN A 12 0.39 0.31 -18.22
CA ASN A 12 -0.40 -0.13 -17.07
C ASN A 12 -0.52 -1.66 -17.09
N GLY A 13 -0.43 -2.29 -15.92
CA GLY A 13 -0.69 -3.71 -15.73
C GLY A 13 0.33 -4.38 -14.82
N ASP A 14 -0.13 -4.88 -13.67
CA ASP A 14 0.64 -5.74 -12.74
C ASP A 14 2.03 -5.22 -12.34
N ILE A 15 2.15 -3.91 -12.20
CA ILE A 15 3.35 -3.25 -11.68
C ILE A 15 3.23 -3.15 -10.16
N THR A 16 3.81 -4.13 -9.47
CA THR A 16 3.71 -4.28 -8.02
C THR A 16 5.00 -3.96 -7.27
N THR A 17 6.13 -3.84 -7.99
CA THR A 17 7.45 -3.58 -7.41
C THR A 17 8.26 -2.57 -8.23
N PRO A 18 9.28 -1.91 -7.62
CA PRO A 18 10.19 -1.00 -8.33
C PRO A 18 10.90 -1.64 -9.53
N GLU A 19 11.33 -2.90 -9.40
CA GLU A 19 12.01 -3.65 -10.45
C GLU A 19 11.06 -3.98 -11.60
N LYS A 20 9.80 -4.32 -11.28
CA LYS A 20 8.79 -4.56 -12.31
C LYS A 20 8.47 -3.26 -13.07
N ALA A 21 8.44 -2.12 -12.39
CA ALA A 21 8.26 -0.82 -13.03
C ALA A 21 9.40 -0.52 -14.02
N ARG A 22 10.67 -0.71 -13.59
CA ARG A 22 11.85 -0.59 -14.45
C ARG A 22 11.76 -1.53 -15.66
N HIS A 23 11.49 -2.80 -15.41
CA HIS A 23 11.37 -3.80 -16.47
C HIS A 23 10.29 -3.46 -17.49
N VAL A 24 9.11 -3.00 -17.04
CA VAL A 24 8.02 -2.60 -17.95
C VAL A 24 8.43 -1.39 -18.80
N LEU A 25 9.10 -0.40 -18.21
CA LEU A 25 9.62 0.75 -18.95
C LEU A 25 10.65 0.31 -19.99
N ASP A 26 11.59 -0.56 -19.61
CA ASP A 26 12.66 -1.04 -20.49
C ASP A 26 12.10 -1.86 -21.67
N VAL A 27 11.13 -2.75 -21.42
CA VAL A 27 10.54 -3.62 -22.45
C VAL A 27 9.60 -2.86 -23.39
N THR A 28 8.77 -1.96 -22.85
CA THR A 28 7.75 -1.27 -23.65
C THR A 28 8.28 0.01 -24.31
N GLY A 29 9.31 0.61 -23.71
CA GLY A 29 9.81 1.94 -24.01
C GLY A 29 8.91 3.08 -23.52
N ALA A 30 7.82 2.80 -22.79
CA ALA A 30 6.81 3.79 -22.38
C ALA A 30 7.40 5.02 -21.68
N ASP A 31 6.68 6.15 -21.74
CA ASP A 31 7.08 7.41 -21.11
C ASP A 31 6.82 7.43 -19.61
N GLY A 32 6.00 6.51 -19.12
CA GLY A 32 5.69 6.35 -17.71
C GLY A 32 4.91 5.08 -17.43
N VAL A 33 4.65 4.86 -16.14
CA VAL A 33 3.86 3.73 -15.64
C VAL A 33 2.69 4.22 -14.80
N MET A 34 1.56 3.52 -14.90
CA MET A 34 0.39 3.73 -14.05
C MET A 34 0.27 2.58 -13.06
N ILE A 35 0.18 2.92 -11.77
CA ILE A 35 0.05 1.96 -10.68
C ILE A 35 -1.38 2.03 -10.13
N GLY A 36 -2.09 0.91 -10.14
CA GLY A 36 -3.45 0.80 -9.60
C GLY A 36 -3.48 0.04 -8.28
N ARG A 37 -3.89 -1.23 -8.35
CA ARG A 37 -4.13 -2.11 -7.19
C ARG A 37 -2.96 -2.18 -6.20
N ALA A 38 -1.72 -2.15 -6.68
CA ALA A 38 -0.53 -2.27 -5.83
C ALA A 38 -0.34 -1.08 -4.87
N ALA A 39 -0.86 0.09 -5.21
CA ALA A 39 -0.79 1.29 -4.36
C ALA A 39 -1.87 1.32 -3.27
N GLN A 40 -2.90 0.46 -3.35
CA GLN A 40 -3.94 0.37 -2.33
C GLN A 40 -3.33 -0.14 -1.01
N GLY A 41 -3.30 0.72 0.01
CA GLY A 41 -2.67 0.42 1.30
C GLY A 41 -1.15 0.53 1.33
N ARG A 42 -0.52 0.95 0.22
CA ARG A 42 0.94 1.13 0.11
C ARG A 42 1.26 2.38 -0.73
N PRO A 43 0.82 3.59 -0.34
CA PRO A 43 1.08 4.80 -1.12
C PRO A 43 2.58 5.13 -1.25
N TRP A 44 3.42 4.67 -0.32
CA TRP A 44 4.87 4.83 -0.43
C TRP A 44 5.51 4.03 -1.58
N LEU A 45 4.78 3.11 -2.23
CA LEU A 45 5.28 2.40 -3.41
C LEU A 45 5.73 3.35 -4.53
N PHE A 46 5.09 4.52 -4.65
CA PHE A 46 5.49 5.52 -5.66
C PHE A 46 6.90 6.05 -5.40
N ARG A 47 7.28 6.34 -4.15
CA ARG A 47 8.65 6.79 -3.84
C ARG A 47 9.67 5.66 -4.00
N GLU A 48 9.30 4.41 -3.69
CA GLU A 48 10.16 3.25 -3.88
C GLU A 48 10.48 3.05 -5.37
N ILE A 49 9.45 3.14 -6.23
CA ILE A 49 9.60 3.09 -7.69
C ILE A 49 10.47 4.24 -8.17
N GLU A 50 10.16 5.48 -7.78
CA GLU A 50 10.91 6.65 -8.22
C GLU A 50 12.40 6.56 -7.84
N HIS A 51 12.69 6.17 -6.60
CA HIS A 51 14.07 5.98 -6.15
C HIS A 51 14.79 4.93 -6.99
N TYR A 52 14.22 3.74 -7.14
CA TYR A 52 14.83 2.66 -7.93
C TYR A 52 15.06 3.04 -9.40
N LEU A 53 14.12 3.79 -10.00
CA LEU A 53 14.28 4.27 -11.37
C LEU A 53 15.47 5.25 -11.49
N LYS A 54 15.71 6.08 -10.48
CA LYS A 54 16.81 7.07 -10.46
C LYS A 54 18.17 6.46 -10.09
N THR A 55 18.22 5.57 -9.10
CA THR A 55 19.49 5.09 -8.52
C THR A 55 19.86 3.68 -8.98
N GLY A 56 18.88 2.86 -9.39
CA GLY A 56 19.06 1.42 -9.60
C GLY A 56 19.12 0.61 -8.30
N GLU A 57 19.00 1.26 -7.14
CA GLU A 57 19.09 0.64 -5.81
C GLU A 57 17.72 0.59 -5.14
N LYS A 58 17.48 -0.41 -4.29
CA LYS A 58 16.23 -0.52 -3.53
C LYS A 58 16.31 0.37 -2.29
N MET A 59 15.21 1.08 -2.00
CA MET A 59 15.05 1.72 -0.70
C MET A 59 14.90 0.67 0.40
N ALA A 60 15.36 1.01 1.60
CA ALA A 60 14.99 0.27 2.80
C ALA A 60 13.46 0.29 2.99
N PRO A 61 12.85 -0.80 3.50
CA PRO A 61 11.42 -0.81 3.82
C PRO A 61 11.06 0.33 4.78
N ALA A 62 9.88 0.92 4.58
CA ALA A 62 9.38 1.95 5.48
C ALA A 62 9.21 1.37 6.91
N PRO A 63 9.67 2.06 7.96
CA PRO A 63 9.41 1.64 9.33
C PRO A 63 7.92 1.61 9.66
N VAL A 64 7.51 0.75 10.59
CA VAL A 64 6.11 0.64 11.04
C VAL A 64 5.57 1.99 11.51
N ALA A 65 6.36 2.74 12.27
CA ALA A 65 6.00 4.07 12.76
C ALA A 65 5.70 5.07 11.64
N GLU A 66 6.45 4.99 10.53
CA GLU A 66 6.22 5.86 9.38
C GLU A 66 4.90 5.51 8.67
N ILE A 67 4.64 4.22 8.50
CA ILE A 67 3.42 3.71 7.88
C ILE A 67 2.18 4.06 8.72
N HIS A 68 2.31 3.96 10.04
CA HIS A 68 1.29 4.39 10.99
C HIS A 68 0.98 5.89 10.83
N ALA A 69 2.00 6.75 10.78
CA ALA A 69 1.80 8.18 10.57
C ALA A 69 1.10 8.49 9.23
N ILE A 70 1.51 7.81 8.14
CA ILE A 70 0.86 7.94 6.82
C ILE A 70 -0.62 7.52 6.89
N LEU A 71 -0.92 6.38 7.52
CA LEU A 71 -2.29 5.90 7.67
C LEU A 71 -3.13 6.90 8.49
N MET A 72 -2.61 7.38 9.62
CA MET A 72 -3.33 8.31 10.48
C MET A 72 -3.64 9.64 9.79
N ALA A 73 -2.68 10.20 9.06
CA ALA A 73 -2.92 11.40 8.24
C ALA A 73 -4.01 11.14 7.18
N HIS A 74 -3.92 10.03 6.47
CA HIS A 74 -4.90 9.65 5.47
C HIS A 74 -6.30 9.43 6.06
N LEU A 75 -6.41 8.90 7.28
CA LEU A 75 -7.70 8.77 7.95
C LEU A 75 -8.33 10.13 8.27
N VAL A 76 -7.54 11.08 8.75
CA VAL A 76 -8.00 12.46 8.97
C VAL A 76 -8.55 13.05 7.68
N ASP A 77 -7.82 12.95 6.57
CA ASP A 77 -8.26 13.44 5.26
C ASP A 77 -9.59 12.80 4.81
N LEU A 78 -9.77 11.49 5.06
CA LEU A 78 -11.01 10.79 4.73
C LEU A 78 -12.18 11.27 5.57
N TYR A 79 -11.98 11.50 6.87
CA TYR A 79 -13.04 11.99 7.75
C TYR A 79 -13.44 13.43 7.40
N ASP A 80 -12.46 14.26 7.07
CA ASP A 80 -12.69 15.66 6.67
C ASP A 80 -13.41 15.75 5.32
N PHE A 81 -13.02 14.92 4.35
CA PHE A 81 -13.60 14.96 3.00
C PHE A 81 -15.01 14.36 2.93
N TYR A 82 -15.26 13.22 3.58
CA TYR A 82 -16.53 12.50 3.49
C TYR A 82 -17.51 12.84 4.63
N GLY A 83 -17.06 13.60 5.63
CA GLY A 83 -17.79 13.81 6.89
C GLY A 83 -17.79 12.56 7.77
N LEU A 84 -18.24 12.69 9.01
CA LEU A 84 -18.07 11.66 10.04
C LEU A 84 -18.75 10.32 9.68
N ASP A 85 -20.03 10.35 9.30
CA ASP A 85 -20.82 9.11 9.07
C ASP A 85 -20.34 8.30 7.86
N THR A 86 -20.02 8.98 6.75
CA THR A 86 -19.54 8.33 5.53
C THR A 86 -18.04 8.04 5.65
N GLY A 87 -17.28 8.94 6.27
CA GLY A 87 -15.84 8.81 6.52
C GLY A 87 -15.50 7.54 7.29
N VAL A 88 -16.21 7.24 8.38
CA VAL A 88 -16.01 5.97 9.15
C VAL A 88 -16.20 4.73 8.26
N LYS A 89 -17.16 4.75 7.33
CA LYS A 89 -17.42 3.62 6.42
C LYS A 89 -16.33 3.49 5.34
N VAL A 90 -15.91 4.62 4.77
CA VAL A 90 -14.85 4.66 3.76
C VAL A 90 -13.51 4.27 4.38
N ALA A 91 -13.19 4.79 5.56
CA ALA A 91 -11.97 4.49 6.31
C ALA A 91 -11.74 2.99 6.51
N ARG A 92 -12.78 2.20 6.85
CA ARG A 92 -12.68 0.73 7.00
C ARG A 92 -12.04 0.05 5.79
N LYS A 93 -12.40 0.51 4.58
CA LYS A 93 -11.86 -0.01 3.33
C LYS A 93 -10.36 0.28 3.23
N HIS A 94 -9.97 1.51 3.52
CA HIS A 94 -8.56 1.91 3.47
C HIS A 94 -7.74 1.20 4.55
N ILE A 95 -8.20 1.17 5.79
CA ILE A 95 -7.53 0.44 6.90
C ILE A 95 -7.33 -1.03 6.51
N SER A 96 -8.36 -1.68 5.96
CA SER A 96 -8.27 -3.06 5.48
C SER A 96 -7.20 -3.26 4.41
N TRP A 97 -7.00 -2.28 3.51
CA TRP A 97 -5.93 -2.31 2.52
C TRP A 97 -4.54 -2.20 3.15
N TYR A 98 -4.34 -1.25 4.08
CA TYR A 98 -3.05 -1.07 4.77
C TYR A 98 -2.65 -2.29 5.59
N THR A 99 -3.61 -2.96 6.22
CA THR A 99 -3.32 -4.12 7.08
C THR A 99 -3.45 -5.46 6.37
N LYS A 100 -3.68 -5.47 5.05
CA LYS A 100 -3.93 -6.72 4.32
C LYS A 100 -2.71 -7.63 4.39
N GLY A 101 -2.91 -8.82 4.95
CA GLY A 101 -1.87 -9.85 5.02
C GLY A 101 -0.81 -9.62 6.09
N LEU A 102 -0.93 -8.57 6.93
CA LEU A 102 -0.04 -8.45 8.09
C LEU A 102 -0.35 -9.55 9.10
N ILE A 103 0.70 -10.03 9.76
CA ILE A 103 0.57 -10.97 10.88
C ILE A 103 -0.38 -10.37 11.94
N GLY A 104 -1.40 -11.14 12.35
CA GLY A 104 -2.38 -10.69 13.34
C GLY A 104 -3.46 -9.73 12.82
N SER A 105 -3.42 -9.35 11.53
CA SER A 105 -4.38 -8.40 10.94
C SER A 105 -5.81 -8.91 10.87
N ALA A 106 -6.03 -10.23 10.90
CA ALA A 106 -7.37 -10.81 10.78
C ALA A 106 -8.26 -10.45 11.99
N ALA A 107 -7.71 -10.61 13.21
CA ALA A 107 -8.41 -10.25 14.44
C ALA A 107 -8.67 -8.73 14.52
N PHE A 108 -7.65 -7.94 14.17
CA PHE A 108 -7.76 -6.48 14.10
C PHE A 108 -8.88 -6.03 13.16
N ARG A 109 -8.91 -6.54 11.92
CA ARG A 109 -9.94 -6.16 10.93
C ARG A 109 -11.35 -6.55 11.37
N LYS A 110 -11.51 -7.67 12.07
CA LYS A 110 -12.81 -8.09 12.62
C LYS A 110 -13.36 -7.06 13.60
N VAL A 111 -12.51 -6.55 14.50
CA VAL A 111 -12.88 -5.49 15.45
C VAL A 111 -13.10 -4.16 14.72
N MET A 112 -12.16 -3.74 13.87
CA MET A 112 -12.22 -2.47 13.14
C MET A 112 -13.54 -2.27 12.37
N ASN A 113 -14.09 -3.34 11.80
CA ASN A 113 -15.33 -3.28 11.02
C ASN A 113 -16.59 -2.99 11.86
N THR A 114 -16.54 -3.14 13.18
CA THR A 114 -17.67 -2.86 14.07
C THR A 114 -17.61 -1.46 14.69
N LEU A 115 -16.48 -0.76 14.58
CA LEU A 115 -16.27 0.53 15.25
C LEU A 115 -17.06 1.66 14.57
N PRO A 116 -17.97 2.35 15.30
CA PRO A 116 -18.90 3.31 14.71
C PRO A 116 -18.40 4.75 14.64
N THR A 117 -17.31 5.11 15.32
CA THR A 117 -16.82 6.50 15.40
C THR A 117 -15.39 6.66 14.95
N VAL A 118 -15.03 7.89 14.60
CA VAL A 118 -13.67 8.31 14.23
C VAL A 118 -12.70 8.01 15.36
N GLU A 119 -13.05 8.36 16.60
CA GLU A 119 -12.21 8.20 17.77
C GLU A 119 -11.86 6.72 18.00
N LEU A 120 -12.87 5.85 17.92
CA LEU A 120 -12.67 4.41 18.10
C LEU A 120 -11.81 3.81 16.99
N GLN A 121 -12.02 4.20 15.73
CA GLN A 121 -11.18 3.72 14.62
C GLN A 121 -9.73 4.17 14.78
N ARG A 122 -9.49 5.45 15.10
CA ARG A 122 -8.16 6.00 15.32
C ARG A 122 -7.44 5.30 16.47
N GLN A 123 -8.11 5.15 17.61
CA GLN A 123 -7.55 4.46 18.77
C GLN A 123 -7.18 3.01 18.43
N ALA A 124 -8.05 2.26 17.73
CA ALA A 124 -7.75 0.89 17.35
C ALA A 124 -6.56 0.79 16.38
N VAL A 125 -6.41 1.75 15.45
CA VAL A 125 -5.25 1.84 14.56
C VAL A 125 -3.98 2.13 15.37
N ASP A 126 -4.01 3.12 16.27
CA ASP A 126 -2.88 3.45 17.14
C ASP A 126 -2.45 2.23 17.97
N GLU A 127 -3.38 1.59 18.68
CA GLU A 127 -3.09 0.41 19.50
C GLU A 127 -2.54 -0.76 18.69
N PHE A 128 -3.01 -0.96 17.46
CA PHE A 128 -2.49 -2.00 16.60
C PHE A 128 -1.06 -1.70 16.17
N PHE A 129 -0.81 -0.53 15.59
CA PHE A 129 0.50 -0.20 15.01
C PHE A 129 1.57 0.10 16.07
N LEU A 130 1.23 0.66 17.22
CA LEU A 130 2.19 0.90 18.29
C LEU A 130 2.68 -0.42 18.88
N ARG A 131 1.77 -1.35 19.20
CA ARG A 131 2.14 -2.70 19.64
C ARG A 131 2.96 -3.43 18.57
N TYR A 132 2.56 -3.30 17.31
CA TYR A 132 3.27 -3.91 16.19
C TYR A 132 4.70 -3.35 16.05
N ALA A 133 4.91 -2.06 16.31
CA ALA A 133 6.21 -1.41 16.26
C ALA A 133 7.14 -1.81 17.42
N GLU A 134 6.60 -2.27 18.56
CA GLU A 134 7.39 -2.83 19.67
C GLU A 134 8.00 -4.19 19.29
N GLU A 135 7.31 -4.96 18.45
CA GLU A 135 7.73 -6.30 18.03
C GLU A 135 8.52 -6.29 16.71
N HIS A 136 8.26 -5.30 15.84
CA HIS A 136 8.78 -5.27 14.47
C HIS A 136 9.17 -3.85 14.02
N GLU A 137 10.39 -3.68 13.51
CA GLU A 137 10.82 -2.40 12.89
C GLU A 137 10.09 -2.13 11.57
N HIS A 138 9.78 -3.18 10.81
CA HIS A 138 9.10 -3.12 9.50
C HIS A 138 7.89 -4.06 9.46
N LEU A 139 6.90 -3.75 8.60
CA LEU A 139 5.73 -4.61 8.40
C LEU A 139 6.10 -6.04 8.01
N GLN A 140 5.60 -7.01 8.78
CA GLN A 140 5.70 -8.44 8.49
C GLN A 140 4.36 -8.94 7.95
N TYR A 141 4.42 -9.66 6.84
CA TYR A 141 3.25 -10.27 6.23
C TYR A 141 3.22 -11.75 6.58
N GLU A 142 2.02 -12.30 6.80
CA GLU A 142 1.82 -13.75 6.83
C GLU A 142 2.40 -14.30 5.53
N GLU A 143 3.24 -15.34 5.62
CA GLU A 143 3.81 -16.01 4.45
C GLU A 143 2.67 -16.45 3.53
N ASN A 144 2.42 -15.68 2.47
CA ASN A 144 1.52 -16.14 1.43
C ASN A 144 2.33 -17.07 0.53
N LYS A 145 1.83 -18.31 0.42
CA LYS A 145 2.18 -19.41 -0.51
C LYS A 145 2.20 -19.04 -2.01
N THR A 146 2.54 -17.81 -2.36
CA THR A 146 2.33 -17.21 -3.69
C THR A 146 3.58 -17.14 -4.56
N GLN A 147 4.55 -18.05 -4.35
CA GLN A 147 5.61 -18.29 -5.34
C GLN A 147 5.81 -19.77 -5.73
N GLU A 148 5.43 -20.74 -4.90
CA GLU A 148 5.52 -22.17 -5.27
C GLU A 148 4.30 -22.70 -6.04
N GLU A 149 3.07 -22.26 -5.74
CA GLU A 149 1.86 -22.76 -6.43
C GLU A 149 1.71 -22.22 -7.86
N ALA A 150 2.34 -21.08 -8.20
CA ALA A 150 2.34 -20.53 -9.56
C ALA A 150 3.40 -21.19 -10.48
N LEU A 151 4.32 -21.98 -9.91
CA LEU A 151 5.27 -22.81 -10.67
C LEU A 151 4.85 -24.30 -10.71
N ALA A 152 3.79 -24.67 -9.99
CA ALA A 152 3.32 -26.05 -9.84
C ALA A 152 1.95 -26.33 -10.51
N ALA A 153 1.42 -25.39 -11.29
CA ALA A 153 0.19 -25.52 -12.09
C ALA A 153 0.43 -25.08 -13.53
#